data_AF-A0A345E1P8-F1
#
_entry.id   AF-A0A345E1P8-F1
#
_cell.length_a   1.000
_cell.length_b   1.000
_cell.length_c   1.000
_cell.angle_alpha   90.00
_cell.angle_beta   90.00
_cell.angle_gamma   90.00
#
_symmetry.space_group_name_H-M   'P 1'
#
loop_
_entity.id
_entity.type
_entity.pdbx_description
1 polymer ?
#
loop_
_entity_poly.entity_id
_entity_poly.type
_entity_poly.pdbx_seq_one_letter_code
_entity_poly.pdbx_strand_id
1 'polypeptide(L)'
;MTSERTPPTGWVLETERTTHDELMGRDYTTVLYRQEDTRSAVYINEVIDGDNVWEYIVHRSGRNGDLGTTTDLEAAKEIAFAFMSDSVASV
;
A
#
# COMPACT_ATOMS: atom_id res chain seq x y z
N MET A 1 15.03 -2.20 -11.72
CA MET A 1 15.50 -1.64 -10.44
C MET A 1 14.36 -0.80 -9.91
N THR A 2 13.55 -1.33 -9.00
CA THR A 2 12.57 -0.56 -8.26
C THR A 2 13.34 0.43 -7.39
N SER A 3 13.10 1.73 -7.59
CA SER A 3 13.67 2.74 -6.69
C SER A 3 13.06 2.49 -5.32
N GLU A 4 13.87 2.02 -4.37
CA GLU A 4 13.47 1.93 -2.97
C GLU A 4 13.24 3.36 -2.45
N ARG A 5 11.99 3.83 -2.57
CA ARG A 5 11.56 5.11 -2.00
C ARG A 5 11.47 4.92 -0.50
N THR A 6 12.27 5.68 0.23
CA THR A 6 12.18 5.74 1.69
C THR A 6 10.85 6.38 2.10
N PRO A 7 10.06 5.76 2.98
CA PRO A 7 8.83 6.35 3.51
C PRO A 7 9.09 7.70 4.21
N PRO A 8 8.07 8.56 4.36
CA PRO A 8 8.17 9.79 5.15
C PRO A 8 8.60 9.53 6.61
N THR A 9 9.17 10.55 7.27
CA THR A 9 9.62 10.44 8.67
C THR A 9 8.52 9.92 9.60
N GLY A 10 8.88 9.00 10.50
CA GLY A 10 7.95 8.35 11.43
C GLY A 10 7.15 7.22 10.81
N TRP A 11 7.36 6.91 9.52
CA TRP A 11 6.82 5.74 8.84
C TRP A 11 7.94 4.80 8.42
N VAL A 12 7.67 3.50 8.51
CA VAL A 12 8.60 2.44 8.11
C VAL A 12 7.92 1.48 7.15
N LEU A 13 8.68 0.99 6.18
CA LEU A 13 8.25 -0.15 5.36
C LEU A 13 8.42 -1.41 6.20
N GLU A 14 7.30 -2.01 6.62
CA GLU A 14 7.30 -3.23 7.44
C GLU A 14 7.35 -4.47 6.56
N THR A 15 6.69 -4.44 5.39
CA THR A 15 6.69 -5.58 4.46
C THR A 15 6.48 -5.08 3.03
N GLU A 16 7.29 -5.56 2.10
CA GLU A 16 6.99 -5.58 0.67
C GLU A 16 7.29 -7.00 0.20
N ARG A 17 6.25 -7.76 -0.17
CA ARG A 17 6.38 -9.16 -0.55
C ARG A 17 5.55 -9.46 -1.78
N THR A 18 6.22 -10.05 -2.76
CA THR A 18 5.55 -10.69 -3.90
C THR A 18 5.47 -12.19 -3.64
N THR A 19 4.27 -12.75 -3.71
CA THR A 19 4.01 -14.18 -3.54
C THR A 19 3.35 -14.72 -4.80
N HIS A 20 3.89 -15.81 -5.36
CA HIS A 20 3.25 -16.53 -6.44
C HIS A 20 2.11 -17.39 -5.88
N ASP A 21 0.92 -17.26 -6.43
CA ASP A 21 -0.23 -18.11 -6.15
C ASP A 21 -0.37 -19.16 -7.24
N GLU A 22 -0.12 -20.42 -6.86
CA GLU A 22 -0.18 -21.56 -7.78
C GLU A 22 -1.61 -21.88 -8.26
N LEU A 23 -2.65 -21.51 -7.50
CA LEU A 23 -4.05 -21.76 -7.86
C LEU A 23 -4.50 -20.80 -8.97
N MET A 24 -4.08 -19.54 -8.88
CA MET A 24 -4.39 -18.50 -9.88
C MET A 24 -3.30 -18.34 -10.95
N GLY A 25 -2.14 -18.96 -10.76
CA GLY A 25 -1.01 -18.94 -11.70
C GLY A 25 -0.37 -17.57 -11.86
N ARG A 26 -0.35 -16.75 -10.82
CA ARG A 26 0.10 -15.34 -10.88
C ARG A 26 0.72 -14.85 -9.58
N ASP A 27 1.44 -13.75 -9.69
CA ASP A 27 2.06 -13.08 -8.56
C ASP A 27 1.11 -12.07 -7.92
N TYR A 28 1.22 -11.95 -6.59
CA TYR A 28 0.54 -10.94 -5.79
C TYR A 28 1.55 -10.16 -4.97
N THR A 29 1.51 -8.85 -5.07
CA THR A 29 2.33 -7.98 -4.23
C THR A 29 1.49 -7.39 -3.10
N THR A 30 2.00 -7.52 -1.88
CA THR A 30 1.48 -6.83 -0.70
C THR A 30 2.55 -5.91 -0.15
N VAL A 31 2.16 -4.67 0.16
CA VAL A 31 3.01 -3.66 0.80
C VAL A 31 2.35 -3.18 2.10
N LEU A 32 3.13 -3.04 3.16
CA LEU A 32 2.71 -2.56 4.46
C LEU A 32 3.68 -1.49 4.97
N TYR A 33 3.16 -0.31 5.21
CA TYR A 33 3.82 0.76 5.94
C TYR A 33 3.21 0.89 7.34
N ARG A 34 4.03 1.07 8.37
CA ARG A 34 3.57 1.30 9.75
C ARG A 34 4.17 2.58 10.29
N GLN A 35 3.36 3.33 11.03
CA GLN A 35 3.83 4.52 11.75
C GLN A 35 4.47 4.08 13.07
N GLU A 36 5.66 4.58 13.39
CA GLU A 36 6.47 4.09 14.52
C GLU A 36 5.83 4.35 15.89
N ASP A 37 5.23 5.52 16.07
CA ASP A 37 4.70 5.97 17.37
C ASP A 37 3.21 5.71 17.56
N THR A 38 2.53 5.15 16.56
CA THR A 38 1.09 4.91 16.61
C THR A 38 0.73 3.51 16.13
N ARG A 39 -0.55 3.15 16.21
CA ARG A 39 -1.06 1.92 15.59
C ARG A 39 -1.48 2.11 14.13
N SER A 40 -1.13 3.25 13.53
CA SER A 40 -1.49 3.56 12.15
C SER A 40 -0.66 2.73 11.18
N ALA A 41 -1.31 2.20 10.17
CA ALA A 41 -0.69 1.47 9.09
C ALA A 41 -1.35 1.83 7.75
N VAL A 42 -0.60 1.70 6.66
CA VAL A 42 -1.09 1.79 5.29
C VAL A 42 -0.73 0.49 4.57
N TYR A 43 -1.71 -0.09 3.90
CA TYR A 43 -1.64 -1.37 3.22
C TYR A 43 -1.89 -1.14 1.74
N ILE A 44 -1.13 -1.83 0.90
CA ILE A 44 -1.36 -1.95 -0.53
C ILE A 44 -1.54 -3.43 -0.82
N ASN A 45 -2.72 -3.80 -1.29
CA ASN A 45 -3.05 -5.17 -1.65
C ASN A 45 -3.53 -5.23 -3.09
N GLU A 46 -3.15 -6.27 -3.79
CA GLU A 46 -3.72 -6.56 -5.09
C GLU A 46 -5.09 -7.25 -4.93
N VAL A 47 -6.08 -6.79 -5.69
CA VAL A 47 -7.47 -7.25 -5.66
C VAL A 47 -8.01 -7.39 -7.09
N ILE A 48 -9.03 -8.23 -7.26
CA ILE A 48 -9.82 -8.30 -8.49
C ILE A 48 -11.05 -7.41 -8.30
N ASP A 49 -11.31 -6.53 -9.26
CA ASP A 49 -12.58 -5.80 -9.33
C ASP A 49 -13.73 -6.68 -9.88
N GLY A 50 -14.91 -6.08 -10.06
CA GLY A 50 -16.08 -6.79 -10.61
C GLY A 50 -15.96 -7.17 -12.10
N ASP A 51 -15.02 -6.56 -12.83
CA ASP A 51 -14.79 -6.73 -14.26
C ASP A 51 -13.59 -7.66 -14.56
N ASN A 52 -13.04 -8.31 -13.53
CA ASN A 52 -11.84 -9.15 -13.58
C ASN A 52 -10.55 -8.39 -13.94
N VAL A 53 -10.52 -7.09 -13.66
CA VAL A 53 -9.32 -6.26 -13.72
C VAL A 53 -8.61 -6.33 -12.37
N TRP A 54 -7.29 -6.49 -12.45
CA TRP A 54 -6.44 -6.53 -11.26
C TRP A 54 -5.96 -5.14 -10.92
N GLU A 55 -6.20 -4.75 -9.67
CA GLU A 55 -5.86 -3.44 -9.16
C GLU A 55 -5.18 -3.55 -7.80
N TYR A 56 -4.41 -2.53 -7.45
CA TYR A 56 -3.91 -2.31 -6.12
C TYR A 56 -4.86 -1.39 -5.35
N ILE A 57 -5.44 -1.91 -4.27
CA ILE A 57 -6.19 -1.10 -3.30
C ILE A 57 -5.25 -0.61 -2.21
N VAL A 58 -5.31 0.69 -1.94
CA VAL A 58 -4.56 1.36 -0.88
C VAL A 58 -5.51 1.68 0.25
N HIS A 59 -5.22 1.23 1.45
CA HIS A 59 -6.04 1.55 2.61
C HIS A 59 -5.21 1.73 3.88
N ARG A 60 -5.67 2.60 4.77
CA ARG A 60 -5.14 2.78 6.11
C ARG A 60 -5.88 1.93 7.14
N SER A 61 -5.21 1.64 8.26
CA SER A 61 -5.83 1.10 9.45
C SER A 61 -6.89 2.05 10.02
N GLY A 62 -8.00 1.51 10.52
CA GLY A 62 -9.07 2.28 11.15
C GLY A 62 -10.36 2.30 10.32
N ARG A 63 -11.36 3.07 10.77
CA ARG A 63 -12.65 3.19 10.09
C ARG A 63 -12.52 4.10 8.86
N ASN A 64 -13.21 3.76 7.77
CA ASN A 64 -13.15 4.45 6.48
C ASN A 64 -11.68 4.58 6.01
N GLY A 65 -11.03 3.42 5.95
CA GLY A 65 -9.61 3.32 5.67
C GLY A 65 -9.25 3.38 4.19
N ASP A 66 -10.21 3.29 3.28
CA ASP A 66 -9.90 3.31 1.85
C ASP A 66 -9.29 4.65 1.42
N LEU A 67 -8.16 4.58 0.72
CA LEU A 67 -7.41 5.71 0.19
C LEU A 67 -7.47 5.77 -1.34
N GLY A 68 -7.81 4.67 -2.01
CA GLY A 68 -7.98 4.61 -3.45
C GLY A 68 -7.53 3.29 -4.08
N THR A 69 -7.83 3.13 -5.37
CA THR A 69 -7.41 1.99 -6.19
C THR A 69 -6.66 2.46 -7.43
N THR A 70 -5.77 1.61 -7.96
CA THR A 70 -5.04 1.87 -9.20
C THR A 70 -4.46 0.58 -9.78
N THR A 71 -4.28 0.49 -11.09
CA THR A 71 -3.73 -0.70 -11.77
C THR A 71 -2.20 -0.80 -11.70
N ASP A 72 -1.52 0.19 -11.11
CA ASP A 72 -0.05 0.27 -11.06
C ASP A 72 0.46 0.36 -9.60
N LEU A 73 1.40 -0.51 -9.24
CA LEU A 73 1.93 -0.59 -7.87
C LEU A 73 2.66 0.70 -7.45
N GLU A 74 3.39 1.33 -8.36
CA GLU A 74 4.13 2.55 -8.02
C GLU A 74 3.17 3.73 -7.83
N ALA A 75 2.11 3.82 -8.62
CA ALA A 75 1.02 4.77 -8.38
C ALA A 75 0.29 4.48 -7.05
N ALA A 76 0.13 3.21 -6.67
CA ALA A 76 -0.45 2.84 -5.37
C ALA A 76 0.45 3.30 -4.20
N LYS A 77 1.77 3.13 -4.36
CA LYS A 77 2.77 3.65 -3.42
C LYS A 77 2.72 5.18 -3.35
N GLU A 78 2.47 5.88 -4.46
CA GLU A 78 2.31 7.34 -4.44
C GLU A 78 1.10 7.79 -3.62
N ILE A 79 -0.04 7.12 -3.75
CA ILE A 79 -1.24 7.38 -2.93
C ILE A 79 -0.92 7.15 -1.45
N ALA A 80 -0.26 6.04 -1.12
CA ALA A 80 0.15 5.74 0.25
C ALA A 80 1.08 6.84 0.81
N PHE A 81 2.07 7.26 0.02
CA PHE A 81 3.03 8.30 0.43
C PHE A 81 2.37 9.66 0.63
N ALA A 82 1.43 10.04 -0.24
CA ALA A 82 0.68 11.29 -0.08
C ALA A 82 -0.05 11.32 1.27
N PHE A 83 -0.78 10.24 1.60
CA PHE A 83 -1.44 10.13 2.91
C PHE A 83 -0.45 10.17 4.08
N MET A 84 0.66 9.43 4.01
CA MET A 84 1.67 9.40 5.07
C MET A 84 2.29 10.79 5.27
N SER A 85 2.63 11.51 4.20
CA SER A 85 3.17 12.87 4.27
C SER A 85 2.18 13.86 4.89
N ASP A 86 0.92 13.82 4.49
CA ASP A 86 -0.13 14.68 5.06
C ASP A 86 -0.35 14.39 6.55
N SER A 87 -0.23 13.12 6.95
CA SER A 87 -0.35 12.73 8.36
C SER A 87 0.77 13.29 9.24
N VAL A 88 1.98 13.43 8.70
CA VAL A 88 3.13 14.03 9.40
C VAL A 88 2.96 15.56 9.49
N ALA A 89 2.46 16.19 8.43
CA ALA A 89 2.25 17.64 8.40
C ALA A 89 1.12 18.13 9.33
N SER A 90 0.24 17.23 9.76
CA SER A 90 -0.92 17.53 10.60
C SER A 90 -0.65 17.41 12.11
N VAL A 91 0.58 17.11 12.52
CA VAL A 91 1.02 16.97 13.94
C VAL A 91 1.55 18.29 14.49
#